data_AF-A0A817LYG9-F1
#
_entry.id   AF-A0A817LYG9-F1
#
_cell.length_a   1.000
_cell.length_b   1.000
_cell.length_c   1.000
_cell.angle_alpha   90.00
_cell.angle_beta   90.00
_cell.angle_gamma   90.00
#
_symmetry.space_group_name_H-M   'P 1'
#
loop_
_entity.id
_entity.type
_entity.pdbx_description
1 polymer ?
#
loop_
_entity_poly.entity_id
_entity_poly.type
_entity_poly.pdbx_seq_one_letter_code
_entity_poly.pdbx_strand_id
1 'polypeptide(L)'
;MMLYHFDSPAIFTIPHWTEIYVIITVSSMACEDVRKLCHEYETRMIEQWGSTGSAILTVLTFIFYVTPYLLFYLGLGFRIIWAFDLELWYIGSLKFVTAIKSVGPKLFMLKNMLRDLTGFVYMIFIAIAAYGVVSRALIFYKQIPFNITNIVKEIFYAPYWFIYGEVSDKDLLDRNICFHFFF
;
A
#
# COMPACT_ATOMS: atom_id res chain seq x y z
N MET A 1 -0.34 -10.19 29.71
CA MET A 1 -1.41 -11.12 29.27
C MET A 1 -1.97 -10.56 27.97
N MET A 2 -1.67 -11.04 26.75
CA MET A 2 -0.81 -12.13 26.26
C MET A 2 0.13 -11.55 25.18
N LEU A 3 1.43 -11.82 25.30
CA LEU A 3 2.43 -11.58 24.26
C LEU A 3 2.44 -12.83 23.36
N TYR A 4 2.02 -12.71 22.10
CA TYR A 4 2.24 -13.77 21.12
C TYR A 4 3.71 -13.78 20.71
N HIS A 5 4.42 -14.73 21.31
CA HIS A 5 5.79 -15.08 21.01
C HIS A 5 5.87 -15.58 19.56
N PHE A 6 6.51 -14.77 18.72
CA PHE A 6 6.87 -15.07 17.35
C PHE A 6 8.13 -15.96 17.37
N ASP A 7 7.98 -17.24 17.69
CA ASP A 7 9.03 -18.24 17.46
C ASP A 7 8.44 -19.66 17.51
N SER A 8 7.99 -20.16 16.36
CA SER A 8 7.92 -21.61 16.14
C SER A 8 7.87 -21.95 14.65
N PRO A 9 8.92 -22.59 14.07
CA PRO A 9 8.97 -22.95 12.65
C PRO A 9 8.09 -24.17 12.28
N ALA A 10 7.13 -24.57 13.13
CA ALA A 10 6.31 -25.77 12.95
C ALA A 10 4.84 -25.52 12.50
N ILE A 11 4.43 -24.27 12.28
CA ILE A 11 3.02 -23.89 12.05
C ILE A 11 2.67 -23.84 10.55
N PHE A 12 2.84 -24.96 9.83
CA PHE A 12 2.41 -25.03 8.42
C PHE A 12 1.16 -25.89 8.19
N THR A 13 0.64 -26.60 9.19
CA THR A 13 -0.35 -27.67 8.92
C THR A 13 -1.78 -27.41 9.38
N ILE A 14 -2.08 -26.34 10.13
CA ILE A 14 -3.47 -26.07 10.54
C ILE A 14 -3.73 -24.55 10.53
N PRO A 15 -4.59 -24.04 9.64
CA PRO A 15 -4.99 -22.64 9.67
C PRO A 15 -5.71 -22.36 10.99
N HIS A 16 -5.35 -21.26 11.64
CA HIS A 16 -6.04 -20.84 12.87
C HIS A 16 -7.50 -20.53 12.54
N TRP A 17 -8.42 -20.72 13.50
CA TRP A 17 -9.86 -20.47 13.30
C TRP A 17 -10.14 -19.05 12.76
N THR A 18 -9.33 -18.08 13.15
CA THR A 18 -9.38 -16.70 12.63
C THR A 18 -9.03 -16.61 11.15
N GLU A 19 -8.05 -17.36 10.68
CA GLU A 19 -7.62 -17.37 9.28
C GLU A 19 -8.70 -17.99 8.40
N ILE A 20 -9.28 -19.11 8.82
CA ILE A 20 -10.41 -19.75 8.15
C ILE A 20 -11.60 -18.79 8.03
N TYR A 21 -11.91 -18.06 9.10
CA TYR A 21 -13.01 -17.09 9.09
C TYR A 21 -12.80 -15.97 8.07
N VAL A 22 -11.58 -15.43 7.97
CA VAL A 22 -11.23 -14.39 6.98
C VAL A 22 -11.35 -14.95 5.56
N ILE A 23 -10.83 -16.16 5.31
CA ILE A 23 -10.91 -16.85 4.01
C ILE A 23 -12.36 -17.01 3.55
N ILE A 24 -13.24 -17.50 4.44
CA ILE A 24 -14.67 -17.68 4.14
C ILE A 24 -15.34 -16.33 3.86
N THR A 25 -15.00 -15.30 4.62
CA THR A 25 -15.60 -13.97 4.45
C THR A 25 -15.19 -13.32 3.13
N VAL A 26 -13.90 -13.35 2.80
CA VAL A 26 -13.37 -12.78 1.54
C VAL A 26 -13.88 -13.55 0.33
N SER A 27 -13.91 -14.89 0.40
CA SER A 27 -14.46 -15.72 -0.68
C SER A 27 -15.95 -15.47 -0.91
N SER A 28 -16.75 -15.31 0.15
CA SER A 28 -18.17 -14.94 0.05
C SER A 28 -18.36 -13.57 -0.61
N MET A 29 -17.55 -12.57 -0.26
CA MET A 29 -17.56 -11.25 -0.90
C MET A 29 -17.16 -11.31 -2.38
N ALA A 30 -16.17 -12.13 -2.72
CA ALA A 30 -15.75 -12.35 -4.11
C ALA A 30 -16.86 -12.99 -4.96
N CYS A 31 -17.55 -14.00 -4.42
CA CYS A 31 -18.69 -14.63 -5.08
C CYS A 31 -19.82 -13.62 -5.39
N GLU A 32 -20.09 -12.68 -4.48
CA GLU A 32 -21.10 -11.65 -4.66
C GLU A 32 -20.73 -10.67 -5.79
N ASP A 33 -19.45 -10.31 -5.92
CA ASP A 33 -18.99 -9.47 -7.02
C ASP A 33 -19.04 -10.22 -8.36
N VAL A 34 -18.67 -11.51 -8.40
CA VAL A 34 -18.84 -12.37 -9.59
C VAL A 34 -20.32 -12.50 -9.99
N ARG A 35 -21.23 -12.61 -9.02
CA ARG A 35 -22.69 -12.67 -9.27
C ARG A 35 -23.21 -11.39 -9.92
N LYS A 36 -22.82 -10.22 -9.41
CA LYS A 36 -23.19 -8.91 -9.99
C LYS A 36 -22.71 -8.80 -11.43
N LEU A 37 -21.51 -9.29 -11.71
CA LEU A 37 -20.92 -9.27 -13.06
C LEU A 37 -21.67 -10.17 -14.04
N CYS A 38 -22.06 -11.37 -13.61
CA CYS A 38 -22.84 -12.29 -14.44
C CYS A 38 -24.20 -11.67 -14.82
N HIS A 39 -24.87 -11.05 -13.85
CA HIS A 39 -26.15 -10.37 -14.06
C HIS A 39 -26.03 -9.10 -14.91
N GLU A 40 -24.95 -8.33 -14.74
CA GLU A 40 -24.68 -7.14 -15.55
C GLU A 40 -24.27 -7.50 -16.99
N TYR A 41 -23.59 -8.63 -17.20
CA TYR A 41 -23.24 -9.15 -18.53
C TYR A 41 -24.48 -9.56 -19.33
N GLU A 42 -25.43 -10.26 -18.71
CA GLU A 42 -26.69 -10.70 -19.35
C GLU A 42 -27.57 -9.52 -19.79
N THR A 43 -27.53 -8.40 -19.06
CA THR A 43 -28.36 -7.21 -19.32
C THR A 43 -27.71 -6.19 -20.28
N ARG A 44 -26.39 -6.21 -20.47
CA ARG A 44 -25.63 -5.21 -21.25
C ARG A 44 -25.01 -5.73 -22.56
N MET A 45 -25.38 -6.91 -23.04
CA MET A 45 -24.87 -7.45 -24.33
C MET A 45 -25.13 -6.55 -25.56
N ILE A 46 -26.01 -5.55 -25.48
CA ILE A 46 -26.41 -4.74 -26.65
C ILE A 46 -25.78 -3.34 -26.68
N GLU A 47 -25.33 -2.77 -25.56
CA GLU A 47 -24.69 -1.44 -25.57
C GLU A 47 -23.48 -1.39 -24.65
N GLN A 48 -22.32 -1.16 -25.28
CA GLN A 48 -21.03 -0.82 -24.70
C GLN A 48 -20.08 -1.97 -24.35
N TRP A 49 -19.46 -2.50 -25.41
CA TRP A 49 -17.99 -2.66 -25.49
C TRP A 49 -17.23 -1.32 -25.37
N GLY A 50 -17.70 -0.38 -24.54
CA GLY A 50 -17.33 1.03 -24.54
C GLY A 50 -16.94 1.60 -23.16
N SER A 51 -16.87 0.77 -22.12
CA SER A 51 -16.28 1.16 -20.84
C SER A 51 -15.24 0.13 -20.42
N THR A 52 -14.11 0.16 -21.12
CA THR A 52 -12.90 -0.67 -20.89
C THR A 52 -12.44 -0.65 -19.41
N GLY A 53 -12.80 0.37 -18.64
CA GLY A 53 -12.43 0.50 -17.23
C GLY A 53 -13.12 -0.46 -16.25
N SER A 54 -14.40 -0.83 -16.44
CA SER A 54 -15.09 -1.73 -15.51
C SER A 54 -14.70 -3.19 -15.72
N ALA A 55 -14.49 -3.61 -16.97
CA ALA A 55 -14.01 -4.96 -17.29
C ALA A 55 -12.56 -5.20 -16.84
N ILE A 56 -11.67 -4.21 -16.99
CA ILE A 56 -10.27 -4.28 -16.52
C ILE A 56 -10.20 -4.40 -15.00
N LEU A 57 -10.98 -3.60 -14.28
CA LEU A 57 -11.02 -3.65 -12.81
C LEU A 57 -11.49 -5.04 -12.33
N THR A 58 -12.45 -5.64 -13.02
CA THR A 58 -12.96 -6.98 -12.75
C THR A 58 -11.92 -8.08 -12.98
N VAL A 59 -11.24 -8.05 -14.12
CA VAL A 59 -10.18 -9.02 -14.43
C VAL A 59 -9.03 -8.90 -13.44
N LEU A 60 -8.68 -7.67 -13.04
CA LEU A 60 -7.69 -7.43 -12.00
C LEU A 60 -8.13 -8.00 -10.65
N THR A 61 -9.35 -7.74 -10.18
CA THR A 61 -9.85 -8.30 -8.90
C THR A 61 -9.86 -9.83 -8.91
N PHE A 62 -10.22 -10.46 -10.04
CA PHE A 62 -10.18 -11.92 -10.17
C PHE A 62 -8.74 -12.47 -10.14
N ILE A 63 -7.80 -11.81 -10.83
CA ILE A 63 -6.37 -12.17 -10.79
C ILE A 63 -5.81 -12.01 -9.37
N PHE A 64 -6.10 -10.90 -8.70
CA PHE A 64 -5.65 -10.63 -7.33
C PHE A 64 -6.23 -11.61 -6.32
N TYR A 65 -7.46 -12.11 -6.53
CA TYR A 65 -8.04 -13.17 -5.70
C TYR A 65 -7.45 -14.56 -5.99
N VAL A 66 -7.29 -14.96 -7.25
CA VAL A 66 -6.90 -16.34 -7.60
C VAL A 66 -5.39 -16.60 -7.41
N THR A 67 -4.55 -15.60 -7.70
CA THR A 67 -3.08 -15.71 -7.62
C THR A 67 -2.56 -16.09 -6.21
N PRO A 68 -2.99 -15.44 -5.11
CA PRO A 68 -2.56 -15.79 -3.76
C PRO A 68 -3.08 -17.15 -3.28
N TYR A 69 -4.27 -17.59 -3.71
CA TYR A 69 -4.76 -18.95 -3.41
C TYR A 69 -3.91 -20.00 -4.13
N LEU A 70 -3.55 -19.77 -5.40
CA LEU A 70 -2.69 -20.69 -6.14
C LEU A 70 -1.27 -20.78 -5.53
N LEU A 71 -0.72 -19.65 -5.09
CA LEU A 71 0.59 -19.58 -4.42
C LEU A 71 0.58 -20.24 -3.04
N PHE A 72 -0.54 -20.22 -2.33
CA PHE A 72 -0.74 -20.99 -1.09
C PHE A 72 -0.64 -22.49 -1.35
N TYR A 73 -1.30 -23.01 -2.39
CA TYR A 73 -1.18 -24.42 -2.78
C TYR A 73 0.24 -24.81 -3.23
N LEU A 74 0.99 -23.88 -3.80
CA LEU A 74 2.38 -24.11 -4.25
C LEU A 74 3.42 -23.93 -3.13
N GLY A 75 3.03 -23.51 -1.93
CA GLY A 75 3.93 -23.37 -0.77
C GLY A 75 4.96 -22.23 -0.87
N LEU A 76 4.80 -21.32 -1.85
CA LEU A 76 5.74 -20.24 -2.12
C LEU A 76 5.24 -18.92 -1.51
N GLY A 77 5.89 -18.45 -0.43
CA GLY A 77 5.88 -17.03 -0.01
C GLY A 77 4.52 -16.32 0.10
N PHE A 78 3.43 -17.03 0.41
CA PHE A 78 2.06 -16.52 0.28
C PHE A 78 1.70 -15.38 1.26
N ARG A 79 2.41 -15.24 2.38
CA ARG A 79 2.04 -14.32 3.48
C ARG A 79 2.04 -12.85 3.08
N ILE A 80 3.04 -12.40 2.33
CA ILE A 80 3.17 -10.99 1.94
C ILE A 80 2.11 -10.65 0.88
N ILE A 81 1.90 -11.55 -0.08
CA ILE A 81 0.95 -11.35 -1.17
C ILE A 81 -0.49 -11.36 -0.62
N TRP A 82 -0.81 -12.26 0.31
CA TRP A 82 -2.10 -12.26 1.00
C TRP A 82 -2.33 -10.99 1.83
N ALA A 83 -1.29 -10.45 2.48
CA ALA A 83 -1.43 -9.21 3.25
C ALA A 83 -1.80 -8.02 2.36
N PHE A 84 -1.13 -7.88 1.21
CA PHE A 84 -1.44 -6.82 0.25
C PHE A 84 -2.79 -7.02 -0.45
N ASP A 85 -3.16 -8.27 -0.80
CA ASP A 85 -4.48 -8.57 -1.35
C ASP A 85 -5.60 -8.14 -0.39
N LEU A 86 -5.44 -8.45 0.90
CA LEU A 86 -6.40 -8.08 1.93
C LEU A 86 -6.50 -6.54 2.13
N GLU A 87 -5.41 -5.80 1.96
CA GLU A 87 -5.43 -4.33 1.95
C GLU A 87 -6.23 -3.77 0.77
N LEU A 88 -6.07 -4.34 -0.43
CA LEU A 88 -6.86 -3.98 -1.60
C LEU A 88 -8.35 -4.27 -1.42
N TRP A 89 -8.69 -5.41 -0.80
CA TRP A 89 -10.07 -5.77 -0.44
C TRP A 89 -10.71 -4.77 0.53
N TYR A 90 -9.95 -4.24 1.49
CA TYR A 90 -10.45 -3.20 2.40
C TYR A 90 -10.78 -1.89 1.67
N ILE A 91 -9.91 -1.45 0.74
CA ILE A 91 -10.18 -0.26 -0.08
C ILE A 91 -11.43 -0.48 -0.94
N GLY A 92 -11.60 -1.69 -1.51
CA GLY A 92 -12.80 -2.06 -2.25
C GLY A 92 -14.07 -2.05 -1.39
N SER A 93 -13.97 -2.46 -0.13
CA SER A 93 -15.07 -2.48 0.83
C SER A 93 -15.62 -1.08 1.19
N LEU A 94 -14.86 0.00 0.92
CA LEU A 94 -15.34 1.39 1.05
C LEU A 94 -16.56 1.67 0.16
N LYS A 95 -16.78 0.88 -0.90
CA LYS A 95 -18.00 0.96 -1.73
C LYS A 95 -19.26 0.74 -0.90
N PHE A 96 -19.25 -0.22 0.03
CA PHE A 96 -20.38 -0.48 0.93
C PHE A 96 -20.58 0.66 1.92
N VAL A 97 -19.49 1.23 2.46
CA VAL A 97 -19.55 2.36 3.37
C VAL A 97 -20.16 3.60 2.71
N THR A 98 -19.92 3.77 1.40
CA THR A 98 -20.51 4.87 0.62
C THR A 98 -22.02 4.75 0.46
N ALA A 99 -22.57 3.52 0.45
CA ALA A 99 -24.01 3.28 0.39
C ALA A 99 -24.74 3.68 1.68
N ILE A 100 -24.02 3.89 2.80
CA ILE A 100 -24.59 4.35 4.06
C ILE A 100 -24.88 5.85 3.97
N LYS A 101 -26.15 6.23 4.14
CA LYS A 101 -26.66 7.61 3.98
C LYS A 101 -25.93 8.68 4.81
N SER A 102 -25.38 8.31 5.97
CA SER A 102 -24.65 9.22 6.88
C SER A 102 -23.16 9.37 6.56
N VAL A 103 -22.56 8.41 5.86
CA VAL A 103 -21.10 8.33 5.64
C VAL A 103 -20.74 8.65 4.18
N GLY A 104 -21.62 8.36 3.22
CA GLY A 104 -21.41 8.65 1.79
C GLY A 104 -21.00 10.11 1.50
N PRO A 105 -21.74 11.13 1.98
CA PRO A 105 -21.38 12.53 1.76
C PRO A 105 -20.02 12.90 2.37
N LYS A 106 -19.65 12.30 3.51
CA LYS A 106 -18.36 12.54 4.18
C LYS A 106 -17.19 11.95 3.38
N LEU A 107 -17.35 10.74 2.84
CA LEU A 107 -16.35 10.11 1.98
C LEU A 107 -16.15 10.88 0.67
N PHE A 108 -17.23 11.40 0.09
CA PHE A 108 -17.12 12.26 -1.10
C PHE A 108 -16.36 13.55 -0.81
N MET A 109 -16.64 14.20 0.33
CA MET A 109 -15.89 15.37 0.79
C MET A 109 -14.40 15.05 1.02
N LEU A 110 -14.10 13.91 1.65
CA LEU A 110 -12.71 13.46 1.87
C LEU A 110 -11.97 13.23 0.55
N LYS A 111 -12.63 12.65 -0.46
CA LYS A 111 -12.03 12.42 -1.78
C LYS A 111 -11.58 13.72 -2.44
N ASN A 112 -12.38 14.78 -2.34
CA ASN A 112 -12.03 16.08 -2.89
C ASN A 112 -10.82 16.69 -2.17
N MET A 113 -10.75 16.56 -0.85
CA MET A 113 -9.60 17.02 -0.06
C MET A 113 -8.33 16.21 -0.35
N LEU A 114 -8.45 14.90 -0.59
CA LEU A 114 -7.33 14.02 -0.96
C LEU A 114 -6.70 14.39 -2.30
N ARG A 115 -7.50 14.84 -3.27
CA ARG A 115 -6.98 15.30 -4.56
C ARG A 115 -6.07 16.52 -4.40
N ASP A 116 -6.45 17.44 -3.52
CA ASP A 116 -5.65 18.63 -3.23
C ASP A 116 -4.41 18.27 -2.39
N LEU A 117 -4.52 17.30 -1.47
CA LEU A 117 -3.39 16.75 -0.72
C LEU A 117 -2.35 16.08 -1.63
N THR A 118 -2.76 15.48 -2.75
CA THR A 118 -1.84 14.83 -3.69
C THR A 118 -0.82 15.83 -4.26
N GLY A 119 -1.25 17.07 -4.51
CA GLY A 119 -0.34 18.15 -4.93
C GLY A 119 0.68 18.52 -3.84
N PHE A 120 0.25 18.52 -2.58
CA PHE A 120 1.14 18.78 -1.44
C PHE A 120 2.18 17.67 -1.24
N VAL A 121 1.77 16.40 -1.36
CA VAL A 121 2.68 15.25 -1.30
C VAL A 121 3.74 15.33 -2.41
N TYR A 122 3.36 15.77 -3.61
CA TYR A 122 4.30 15.98 -4.70
C TYR A 122 5.35 17.05 -4.38
N MET A 123 4.94 18.16 -3.76
CA MET A 123 5.86 19.21 -3.30
C MET A 123 6.83 18.70 -2.23
N ILE A 124 6.32 17.94 -1.25
CA ILE A 124 7.16 17.30 -0.22
C ILE A 124 8.18 16.35 -0.87
N PHE A 125 7.75 15.53 -1.83
CA PHE A 125 8.64 14.58 -2.51
C PHE A 125 9.83 15.28 -3.19
N ILE A 126 9.58 16.40 -3.89
CA ILE A 126 10.64 17.21 -4.51
C ILE A 126 11.56 17.82 -3.45
N ALA A 127 10.99 18.36 -2.36
CA ALA A 127 11.77 18.96 -1.28
C ALA A 127 12.70 17.95 -0.58
N ILE A 128 12.17 16.75 -0.29
CA ILE A 128 12.94 15.62 0.27
C ILE A 128 14.08 15.23 -0.69
N ALA A 129 13.79 15.08 -1.99
CA ALA A 129 14.78 14.70 -2.98
C ALA A 129 15.91 15.74 -3.10
N ALA A 130 15.56 17.03 -3.16
CA ALA A 130 16.54 18.13 -3.22
C ALA A 130 17.46 18.13 -2.00
N TYR A 131 16.88 18.03 -0.80
CA TYR A 131 17.62 17.99 0.44
C TYR A 131 18.50 16.73 0.57
N GLY A 132 17.97 15.57 0.17
CA GLY A 132 18.69 14.29 0.21
C GLY A 132 19.91 14.29 -0.71
N VAL A 133 19.81 14.85 -1.92
CA VAL A 133 20.94 14.97 -2.86
C VAL A 133 22.03 15.88 -2.30
N VAL A 134 21.67 17.04 -1.76
CA VAL A 134 22.63 17.99 -1.17
C VAL A 134 23.33 17.37 0.05
N SER A 135 22.57 16.72 0.94
CA SER A 135 23.12 16.08 2.14
C SER A 135 24.13 14.99 1.80
N ARG A 136 23.86 14.19 0.76
CA ARG A 136 24.80 13.19 0.24
C ARG A 136 26.06 13.80 -0.33
N ALA A 137 25.92 14.85 -1.14
CA ALA A 137 27.05 15.50 -1.81
C ALA A 137 28.03 16.12 -0.80
N LEU A 138 27.53 16.66 0.32
CA LEU A 138 28.36 17.31 1.35
C LEU A 138 29.00 16.32 2.33
N ILE A 139 28.24 15.36 2.87
CA ILE A 139 28.71 14.51 3.97
C ILE A 139 29.49 13.28 3.45
N PHE A 140 29.11 12.73 2.30
CA PHE A 140 29.62 11.44 1.81
C PHE A 140 30.47 11.53 0.54
N TYR A 141 31.25 12.61 0.39
CA TYR A 141 32.09 12.82 -0.80
C TYR A 141 33.12 11.71 -1.06
N LYS A 142 33.50 10.94 -0.02
CA LYS A 142 34.63 10.00 -0.05
C LYS A 142 34.24 8.52 0.02
N GLN A 143 32.95 8.19 0.10
CA GLN A 143 32.51 6.79 0.23
C GLN A 143 32.32 6.14 -1.14
N ILE A 144 33.17 5.14 -1.42
CA ILE A 144 33.09 4.21 -2.55
C ILE A 144 32.92 2.83 -1.91
N PRO A 145 31.91 1.99 -2.24
CA PRO A 145 31.22 1.88 -3.53
C PRO A 145 29.82 2.51 -3.63
N PHE A 146 29.47 2.94 -4.85
CA PHE A 146 28.15 3.46 -5.22
C PHE A 146 27.08 2.36 -5.35
N ASN A 147 26.70 1.74 -4.24
CA ASN A 147 25.55 0.84 -4.27
C ASN A 147 24.27 1.67 -4.36
N ILE A 148 23.60 1.62 -5.52
CA ILE A 148 22.39 2.38 -5.86
C ILE A 148 21.31 2.23 -4.77
N THR A 149 21.16 1.04 -4.20
CA THR A 149 20.16 0.75 -3.17
C THR A 149 20.41 1.52 -1.87
N ASN A 150 21.68 1.67 -1.47
CA ASN A 150 22.04 2.42 -0.28
C ASN A 150 21.89 3.92 -0.53
N ILE A 151 22.30 4.38 -1.72
CA ILE A 151 22.16 5.77 -2.16
C ILE A 151 20.72 6.24 -2.04
N VAL A 152 19.79 5.50 -2.65
CA VAL A 152 18.35 5.81 -2.63
C VAL A 152 17.81 5.79 -1.19
N LYS A 153 18.24 4.84 -0.35
CA LYS A 153 17.83 4.80 1.06
C LYS A 153 18.20 6.06 1.82
N GLU A 154 19.45 6.51 1.80
CA GLU A 154 19.78 7.70 2.61
C GLU A 154 19.33 9.02 1.94
N ILE A 155 19.07 9.06 0.63
CA ILE A 155 18.49 10.25 -0.03
C ILE A 155 17.01 10.41 0.32
N PHE A 156 16.22 9.33 0.34
CA PHE A 156 14.78 9.43 0.55
C PHE A 156 14.35 9.07 1.97
N TYR A 157 14.89 7.97 2.51
CA TYR A 157 14.44 7.41 3.78
C TYR A 157 14.86 8.28 4.96
N ALA A 158 16.11 8.75 4.98
CA ALA A 158 16.59 9.60 6.06
C ALA A 158 15.76 10.89 6.18
N PRO A 159 15.68 11.78 5.17
CA PRO A 159 14.87 13.01 5.25
C PRO A 159 13.37 12.79 5.47
N TYR A 160 12.83 11.63 5.10
CA TYR A 160 11.43 11.30 5.37
C TYR A 160 11.14 11.21 6.88
N TRP A 161 11.99 10.55 7.68
CA TRP A 161 11.80 10.45 9.14
C TRP A 161 11.81 11.80 9.87
N PHE A 162 12.51 12.79 9.32
CA PHE A 162 12.53 14.15 9.90
C PHE A 162 11.16 14.81 9.86
N ILE A 163 10.34 14.54 8.84
CA ILE A 163 8.98 15.09 8.75
C ILE A 163 8.10 14.51 9.87
N TYR A 164 8.38 13.28 10.30
CA TYR A 164 7.69 12.63 11.43
C TYR A 164 8.24 13.03 12.80
N GLY A 165 9.31 13.83 12.84
CA GLY A 165 9.95 14.26 14.09
C GLY A 165 10.85 13.19 14.72
N GLU A 166 11.10 12.08 14.04
CA GLU A 166 12.09 11.09 14.49
C GLU A 166 13.47 11.53 14.00
N VAL A 167 14.28 12.02 14.95
CA VAL A 167 15.63 12.47 14.67
C VAL A 167 16.61 11.73 15.57
N SER A 168 17.56 11.02 14.98
CA SER A 168 18.65 10.40 15.74
C SER A 168 19.70 11.45 16.12
N ASP A 169 20.15 11.46 17.37
CA ASP A 169 21.13 12.44 17.88
C ASP A 169 22.44 12.49 17.08
N LYS A 170 22.81 11.38 16.44
CA LYS A 170 24.01 11.29 15.58
C LYS A 170 23.83 12.08 14.28
N ASP A 171 22.62 12.09 13.72
CA ASP A 171 22.32 12.81 12.48
C ASP A 171 22.22 14.33 12.72
N LEU A 172 21.93 14.77 13.95
CA LEU A 172 21.86 16.19 14.31
C LEU A 172 23.22 16.88 14.26
N LEU A 173 24.29 16.21 14.71
CA LEU A 173 25.63 16.78 14.76
C LEU A 173 26.23 16.99 13.37
N ASP A 174 26.14 15.99 12.50
CA ASP A 174 26.66 16.08 11.13
C ASP A 174 25.86 17.05 10.26
N ARG A 175 24.58 17.28 10.57
CA ARG A 175 23.67 18.10 9.75
C ARG A 175 23.47 19.54 10.23
N ASN A 176 23.86 19.87 11.47
CA ASN A 176 23.99 21.28 11.91
C ASN A 176 24.97 22.06 11.01
N ILE A 177 26.01 21.40 10.51
CA ILE A 177 26.98 21.95 9.56
C ILE A 177 26.32 22.26 8.20
N CYS A 178 25.34 21.44 7.81
CA CYS A 178 24.62 21.56 6.53
C CYS A 178 23.54 22.67 6.58
N PHE A 179 22.80 22.77 7.69
CA PHE A 179 21.79 23.82 7.89
C PHE A 179 22.41 25.23 7.97
N HIS A 180 23.57 25.37 8.61
CA HIS A 180 24.30 26.64 8.70
C HIS A 180 24.88 27.11 7.34
N PHE A 181 24.86 26.26 6.31
CA PHE A 181 25.29 26.64 4.95
C PHE A 181 24.11 27.00 4.04
N PHE A 182 22.89 26.66 4.44
CA PHE A 182 21.66 26.88 3.68
C PHE A 182 20.85 28.11 4.15
N PHE A 183 21.25 28.72 5.28
CA PHE A 183 20.66 29.92 5.87
C PHE A 183 21.75 30.91 6.27
#